data_AF-A0A9Q5G7X9-F1
#
_entry.id   AF-A0A9Q5G7X9-F1
#
_cell.length_a   1.000
_cell.length_b   1.000
_cell.length_c   1.000
_cell.angle_alpha   90.00
_cell.angle_beta   90.00
_cell.angle_gamma   90.00
#
_symmetry.space_group_name_H-M   'P 1'
#
loop_
_entity.id
_entity.type
_entity.pdbx_description
1 polymer ?
#
loop_
_entity_poly.entity_id
_entity_poly.type
_entity_poly.pdbx_seq_one_letter_code
_entity_poly.pdbx_strand_id
1 'polypeptide(L)'
;MSIRSVDRTGEILRYSNVQRAARFIYLNKAGYNGLWRVNSKGQNNVPYGSHKKINVPEKVIIQDSKYLKENNVKILNQNYTEAITSAKEGDFVYFDPPYIPVNQTANFTNYTPNGLD
;
A
#
# COMPACT_ATOMS: atom_id res chain seq x y z
N MET A 1 -7.43 -10.89 21.24
CA MET A 1 -7.31 -11.08 19.78
C MET A 1 -6.22 -10.13 19.28
N SER A 2 -5.28 -10.56 18.43
CA SER A 2 -4.16 -9.70 18.01
C SER A 2 -4.60 -8.73 16.91
N ILE A 3 -4.17 -7.47 16.96
CA ILE A 3 -4.38 -6.47 15.88
C ILE A 3 -3.94 -7.00 14.49
N ARG A 4 -2.98 -7.94 14.46
CA ARG A 4 -2.51 -8.58 13.24
C ARG A 4 -3.52 -9.54 12.62
N SER A 5 -4.37 -10.20 13.41
CA SER A 5 -5.30 -11.24 12.94
C SER A 5 -6.71 -10.73 12.59
N VAL A 6 -6.96 -9.41 12.70
CA VAL A 6 -8.29 -8.78 12.52
C VAL A 6 -8.87 -9.01 11.11
N ASP A 7 -8.02 -9.22 10.10
CA ASP A 7 -8.42 -9.58 8.73
C ASP A 7 -8.81 -11.06 8.56
N ARG A 8 -8.55 -11.91 9.56
CA ARG A 8 -8.89 -13.34 9.54
C ARG A 8 -10.26 -13.64 10.16
N THR A 9 -10.77 -12.72 10.97
CA THR A 9 -11.99 -12.90 11.76
C THR A 9 -13.19 -12.12 11.20
N GLY A 10 -12.99 -11.32 10.15
CA GLY A 10 -14.00 -10.41 9.61
C GLY A 10 -14.23 -9.15 10.44
N GLU A 11 -13.59 -9.03 11.60
CA GLU A 11 -13.69 -7.86 12.49
C GLU A 11 -13.20 -6.58 11.78
N ILE A 12 -12.28 -6.71 10.82
CA ILE A 12 -11.78 -5.61 9.99
C ILE A 12 -12.90 -4.83 9.28
N LEU A 13 -14.05 -5.47 9.01
CA LEU A 13 -15.21 -4.83 8.37
C LEU A 13 -15.93 -3.84 9.28
N ARG A 14 -15.73 -3.94 10.60
CA ARG A 14 -16.29 -3.01 11.59
C ARG A 14 -15.38 -1.81 11.85
N TYR A 15 -14.17 -1.81 11.29
CA TYR A 15 -13.19 -0.75 11.53
C TYR A 15 -13.49 0.42 10.57
N SER A 16 -13.47 1.64 11.13
CA SER A 16 -13.47 2.87 10.34
C SER A 16 -12.27 2.93 9.39
N ASN A 17 -12.35 3.78 8.37
CA ASN A 17 -11.24 4.00 7.44
C ASN A 17 -9.95 4.43 8.17
N VAL A 18 -10.07 5.26 9.21
CA VAL A 18 -8.92 5.69 10.03
C VAL A 18 -8.29 4.52 10.78
N GLN A 19 -9.10 3.65 11.39
CA GLN A 19 -8.59 2.46 12.08
C GLN A 19 -7.91 1.48 11.11
N ARG A 20 -8.47 1.30 9.91
CA ARG A 20 -7.88 0.45 8.86
C ARG A 20 -6.55 1.03 8.37
N ALA A 21 -6.47 2.35 8.14
CA ALA A 21 -5.25 3.04 7.75
C ALA A 21 -4.17 2.98 8.84
N ALA A 22 -4.54 3.21 10.10
CA ALA A 22 -3.62 3.07 11.24
C ALA A 22 -3.07 1.65 11.36
N ARG A 23 -3.93 0.62 11.19
CA ARG A 23 -3.51 -0.79 11.13
C ARG A 23 -2.54 -1.04 9.99
N PHE A 24 -2.81 -0.53 8.78
CA PHE A 24 -1.91 -0.66 7.64
C PHE A 24 -0.52 -0.09 7.93
N ILE A 25 -0.42 1.14 8.43
CA ILE A 25 0.84 1.79 8.78
C ILE A 25 1.59 0.98 9.85
N TYR A 26 0.89 0.53 10.90
CA TYR A 26 1.48 -0.30 11.94
C TYR A 26 2.04 -1.62 11.37
N LEU A 27 1.26 -2.35 10.57
CA LEU A 27 1.69 -3.63 9.99
C LEU A 27 2.86 -3.48 9.02
N ASN A 28 2.86 -2.39 8.24
CA ASN A 28 3.97 -2.05 7.36
C ASN A 28 5.25 -1.79 8.18
N LYS A 29 5.21 -0.88 9.16
CA LYS A 29 6.40 -0.52 9.95
C LYS A 29 6.88 -1.64 10.88
N ALA A 30 5.97 -2.47 11.39
CA ALA A 30 6.31 -3.61 12.23
C ALA A 30 6.68 -4.87 11.42
N GLY A 31 6.34 -4.92 10.14
CA GLY A 31 6.55 -6.07 9.27
C GLY A 31 8.01 -6.22 8.83
N TYR A 32 8.37 -7.43 8.43
CA TYR A 32 9.67 -7.70 7.80
C TYR A 32 9.89 -6.78 6.59
N ASN A 33 11.01 -6.05 6.58
CA ASN A 33 11.44 -5.12 5.53
C ASN A 33 10.39 -4.10 5.05
N GLY A 34 9.42 -3.73 5.88
CA GLY A 34 8.39 -2.79 5.46
C GLY A 34 7.47 -3.33 4.36
N LEU A 35 7.40 -4.65 4.18
CA LEU A 35 6.60 -5.26 3.12
C LEU A 35 5.11 -5.19 3.43
N TRP A 36 4.31 -5.02 2.38
CA TRP A 36 2.88 -5.30 2.41
C TRP A 36 2.58 -6.44 1.45
N ARG A 37 2.09 -7.56 1.99
CA ARG A 37 1.75 -8.76 1.23
C ARG A 37 0.49 -9.39 1.81
N VAL A 38 -0.43 -9.76 0.91
CA VAL A 38 -1.66 -10.46 1.26
C VAL A 38 -1.70 -11.83 0.57
N ASN A 39 -2.42 -12.78 1.15
CA ASN A 39 -2.77 -14.03 0.47
C ASN A 39 -3.98 -13.84 -0.45
N SER A 40 -4.40 -14.89 -1.15
CA SER A 40 -5.60 -14.89 -2.00
C SER A 40 -6.92 -14.55 -1.28
N LYS A 41 -6.93 -14.57 0.06
CA LYS A 41 -8.07 -14.16 0.90
C LYS A 41 -7.97 -12.70 1.35
N GLY A 42 -7.01 -11.93 0.86
CA GLY A 42 -6.79 -10.53 1.26
C GLY A 42 -6.20 -10.34 2.66
N GLN A 43 -5.68 -11.41 3.29
CA GLN A 43 -5.17 -11.38 4.65
C GLN A 43 -3.67 -11.12 4.65
N ASN A 44 -3.20 -10.19 5.48
CA ASN A 44 -1.77 -9.91 5.60
C ASN A 44 -1.03 -11.15 6.13
N ASN A 45 0.03 -11.56 5.41
CA ASN A 45 0.85 -12.72 5.75
C ASN A 45 2.34 -12.36 5.91
N VAL A 46 2.64 -11.09 6.17
CA VAL A 46 4.00 -10.63 6.45
C VAL A 46 4.32 -10.96 7.91
N PRO A 47 5.46 -11.62 8.21
CA PRO A 47 5.87 -11.87 9.59
C PRO A 47 6.31 -10.57 10.28
N TYR A 48 6.41 -10.61 11.60
CA TYR A 48 6.97 -9.49 12.37
C TYR A 48 8.47 -9.35 12.03
N GLY A 49 8.94 -8.11 11.85
CA GLY A 49 10.36 -7.84 11.61
C GLY A 49 11.17 -7.81 12.91
N SER A 50 12.50 -7.90 12.81
CA SER A 50 13.41 -7.84 13.97
C SER A 50 13.68 -6.41 14.48
N HIS A 51 12.69 -5.52 14.37
CA HIS A 51 12.84 -4.10 14.68
C HIS A 51 12.92 -3.87 16.19
N LYS A 52 13.98 -3.20 16.67
CA LYS A 52 14.12 -2.79 18.07
C LYS A 52 13.05 -1.79 18.51
N LYS A 53 12.59 -0.95 17.59
CA LYS A 53 11.54 0.05 17.80
C LYS A 53 10.74 0.23 16.51
N ILE A 54 9.41 0.27 16.63
CA ILE A 54 8.53 0.63 15.52
C ILE A 54 8.48 2.15 15.43
N ASN A 55 8.99 2.72 14.35
CA ASN A 55 8.96 4.16 14.13
C ASN A 55 7.81 4.52 13.16
N VAL A 56 6.77 5.13 13.70
CA VAL A 56 5.67 5.71 12.92
C VAL A 56 6.07 7.12 12.47
N PRO A 57 5.98 7.46 11.18
CA PRO A 57 6.47 8.74 10.65
C PRO A 57 5.44 9.86 10.85
N GLU A 58 5.12 10.19 12.10
CA GLU A 58 4.08 11.16 12.47
C GLU A 58 4.26 12.53 11.79
N LYS A 59 5.49 13.07 11.81
CA LYS A 59 5.81 14.36 11.17
C LYS A 59 5.49 14.36 9.67
N VAL A 60 5.81 13.27 8.98
CA VAL A 60 5.55 13.11 7.54
C VAL A 60 4.05 13.03 7.28
N ILE A 61 3.32 12.26 8.09
CA ILE A 61 1.85 12.17 7.99
C ILE A 61 1.18 13.54 8.11
N ILE A 62 1.63 14.37 9.05
CA ILE A 62 1.10 15.73 9.24
C ILE A 62 1.45 16.63 8.05
N GLN A 63 2.68 16.54 7.55
CA GLN A 63 3.14 17.32 6.39
C GLN A 63 2.37 16.93 5.12
N ASP A 64 2.22 15.64 4.83
CA ASP A 64 1.47 15.12 3.70
C ASP A 64 0.00 15.54 3.81
N SER A 65 -0.61 15.42 5.00
CA SER A 65 -1.99 15.86 5.23
C SER A 65 -2.18 17.36 4.95
N LYS A 66 -1.21 18.19 5.35
CA LYS A 66 -1.24 19.62 5.06
C LYS A 66 -1.16 19.88 3.56
N TYR A 67 -0.18 19.28 2.88
CA TYR A 67 0.01 19.44 1.44
C TYR A 67 -1.23 19.01 0.64
N LEU A 68 -1.79 17.84 0.94
CA LEU A 68 -2.96 17.30 0.25
C LEU A 68 -4.23 18.14 0.44
N LYS A 69 -4.36 18.87 1.56
CA LYS A 69 -5.49 19.77 1.81
C LYS A 69 -5.33 21.13 1.16
N GLU A 70 -4.10 21.62 1.05
CA GLU A 70 -3.79 22.97 0.56
C GLU A 70 -3.61 23.03 -0.96
N ASN A 71 -3.48 21.88 -1.63
CA ASN A 71 -3.23 21.80 -3.07
C ASN A 71 -4.32 21.00 -3.78
N ASN A 72 -4.46 21.23 -5.10
CA ASN A 72 -5.39 20.48 -5.93
C ASN A 72 -4.83 19.08 -6.26
N VAL A 73 -5.02 18.12 -5.35
CA VAL A 73 -4.56 16.75 -5.51
C VAL A 73 -5.76 15.80 -5.61
N LYS A 74 -5.79 15.00 -6.68
CA LYS A 74 -6.78 13.94 -6.87
C LYS A 74 -6.12 12.57 -6.72
N ILE A 75 -6.52 11.81 -5.70
CA ILE A 75 -6.05 10.43 -5.46
C ILE A 75 -7.08 9.47 -6.05
N LEU A 76 -6.61 8.53 -6.87
CA LEU A 76 -7.45 7.53 -7.54
C LEU A 76 -7.00 6.12 -7.15
N ASN A 77 -7.95 5.18 -7.09
CA ASN A 77 -7.68 3.75 -6.93
C ASN A 77 -8.37 3.02 -8.08
N GLN A 78 -7.65 2.89 -9.20
CA GLN A 78 -8.14 2.32 -10.46
C GLN A 78 -6.96 1.89 -11.34
N ASN A 79 -7.24 1.30 -12.50
CA ASN A 79 -6.20 0.95 -13.48
C ASN A 79 -5.49 2.21 -14.01
N TYR A 80 -4.20 2.11 -14.33
CA TYR A 80 -3.42 3.24 -14.84
C TYR A 80 -3.98 3.78 -16.17
N THR A 81 -4.52 2.92 -17.03
CA THR A 81 -5.13 3.30 -18.31
C THR A 81 -6.35 4.20 -18.09
N GLU A 82 -7.15 3.94 -17.06
CA GLU A 82 -8.27 4.79 -16.66
C GLU A 82 -7.79 6.11 -16.03
N ALA A 83 -6.72 6.06 -15.22
CA ALA A 83 -6.18 7.23 -14.52
C ALA A 83 -5.63 8.31 -15.46
N ILE A 84 -5.13 7.93 -16.64
CA ILE A 84 -4.55 8.88 -17.61
C ILE A 84 -5.57 9.46 -18.60
N THR A 85 -6.82 8.97 -18.60
CA THR A 85 -7.86 9.45 -19.54
C THR A 85 -8.15 10.95 -19.45
N SER A 86 -7.85 11.58 -18.31
CA SER A 86 -8.02 13.02 -18.12
C SER A 86 -6.81 13.86 -18.50
N ALA A 87 -5.69 13.26 -18.88
CA ALA A 87 -4.49 13.98 -19.29
C ALA A 87 -4.70 14.68 -20.65
N LYS A 88 -4.13 15.87 -20.80
CA LYS A 88 -4.28 16.73 -21.98
C LYS A 88 -2.91 17.16 -22.51
N GLU A 89 -2.92 17.77 -23.69
CA GLU A 89 -1.72 18.42 -24.24
C GLU A 89 -1.14 19.43 -23.23
N GLY A 90 0.17 19.32 -22.98
CA GLY A 90 0.89 20.14 -22.01
C GLY A 90 1.01 19.52 -20.61
N ASP A 91 0.28 18.44 -20.29
CA ASP A 91 0.45 17.72 -19.03
C ASP A 91 1.74 16.90 -19.02
N PHE A 92 2.37 16.78 -17.85
CA PHE A 92 3.47 15.86 -17.61
C PHE A 92 2.96 14.60 -16.89
N VAL A 93 3.20 13.43 -17.49
CA VAL A 93 2.78 12.14 -16.95
C VAL A 93 4.02 11.30 -16.66
N TYR A 94 4.14 10.81 -15.41
CA TYR A 94 5.21 9.92 -14.98
C TYR A 94 4.67 8.52 -14.69
N PHE A 95 5.30 7.50 -15.29
CA PHE A 95 4.97 6.10 -15.07
C PHE A 95 6.10 5.40 -14.31
N ASP A 96 5.76 4.76 -13.20
CA ASP A 96 6.65 3.90 -12.40
C ASP A 96 6.03 2.51 -12.24
N PRO A 97 5.98 1.70 -13.32
CA PRO A 97 5.41 0.36 -13.25
C PRO A 97 6.34 -0.58 -12.47
N PRO A 98 5.82 -1.65 -11.83
CA PRO A 98 6.61 -2.78 -11.40
C PRO A 98 7.67 -3.21 -12.42
N TYR A 99 8.91 -3.36 -11.97
CA TYR A 99 10.04 -3.71 -12.83
C TYR A 99 9.87 -5.11 -13.45
N ILE A 100 10.26 -5.21 -14.72
CA ILE A 100 10.34 -6.50 -15.42
C ILE A 100 11.41 -7.36 -14.73
N PRO A 101 11.11 -8.62 -14.38
CA PRO A 101 12.09 -9.53 -13.78
C PRO A 101 13.33 -9.67 -14.67
N VAL A 102 14.51 -9.49 -14.08
CA VAL A 102 15.80 -9.59 -14.77
C VAL A 102 16.19 -11.03 -15.16
N ASN A 103 15.57 -12.06 -14.57
CA ASN A 103 15.80 -13.48 -14.87
C ASN A 103 14.54 -14.31 -14.65
N GLN A 104 14.38 -15.43 -15.39
CA GLN A 104 13.23 -16.35 -15.27
C GLN A 104 13.04 -16.98 -13.87
N THR A 105 14.10 -17.03 -13.05
CA THR A 105 14.07 -17.54 -11.67
C THR A 105 13.83 -16.45 -10.62
N ALA A 106 13.91 -15.17 -11.00
CA ALA A 106 13.58 -14.03 -10.14
C ALA A 106 12.07 -13.75 -10.18
N ASN A 107 11.25 -14.79 -9.96
CA ASN A 107 9.79 -14.71 -9.92
C ASN A 107 9.30 -14.05 -8.62
N PHE A 108 9.67 -12.79 -8.42
CA PHE A 108 9.13 -11.92 -7.38
C PHE A 108 7.77 -11.32 -7.78
N THR A 109 7.22 -11.72 -8.94
CA THR A 109 5.97 -11.23 -9.55
C THR A 109 4.70 -11.99 -9.11
N ASN A 110 4.80 -13.09 -8.36
CA ASN A 110 3.63 -13.87 -7.91
C ASN A 110 2.82 -13.23 -6.76
N TYR A 111 3.07 -11.97 -6.41
CA TYR A 111 2.37 -11.29 -5.29
C TYR A 111 1.14 -10.49 -5.71
N THR A 112 0.90 -10.31 -7.01
CA THR A 112 -0.32 -9.70 -7.56
C THR A 112 -1.12 -10.76 -8.31
N PRO A 113 -2.37 -11.05 -7.92
CA PRO A 113 -3.21 -12.05 -8.59
C PRO A 113 -3.40 -11.81 -10.09
N ASN A 114 -3.26 -10.56 -10.52
CA ASN A 114 -3.20 -10.15 -11.91
C ASN A 114 -1.92 -9.31 -12.03
N GLY A 115 -0.90 -9.78 -12.75
CA GLY A 115 0.29 -8.98 -13.02
C GLY A 115 -0.05 -7.63 -13.65
N LEU A 116 0.96 -6.79 -13.90
CA LEU A 116 0.80 -5.78 -14.93
C LEU A 116 0.76 -6.52 -16.28
N ASP A 117 -0.44 -6.79 -16.77
CA ASP A 117 -0.70 -7.23 -18.15
C ASP A 117 -1.21 -6.04 -18.97
#